data_AF-A0A7E5VXD0-F1
#
_entry.id   AF-A0A7E5VXD0-F1
#
_cell.length_a   1.000
_cell.length_b   1.000
_cell.length_c   1.000
_cell.angle_alpha   90.00
_cell.angle_beta   90.00
_cell.angle_gamma   90.00
#
_symmetry.space_group_name_H-M   'P 1'
#
loop_
_entity.id
_entity.type
_entity.pdbx_description
1 polymer ?
#
loop_
_entity_poly.entity_id
_entity_poly.type
_entity_poly.pdbx_seq_one_letter_code
_entity_poly.pdbx_strand_id
1 'polypeptide(L)'
;MYHQLSKVSGRLVASTHLQSPLFPVAPVALQRVEAPAIQYTSTHMSTVADACPTGKTRLIPGTNTPYAPLSEKIRQRQALFQKEDDVPVFLKGGPFDGILYRFTLALCIIGLAGVGHTIFTHAVPKK
;
A
#
# COMPACT_ATOMS: atom_id res chain seq x y z
N MET A 1 -7.57 8.08 35.56
CA MET A 1 -8.34 8.60 36.72
C MET A 1 -9.80 8.35 36.41
N TYR A 2 -10.54 7.69 37.32
CA TYR A 2 -11.96 7.35 37.10
C TYR A 2 -12.84 8.42 37.76
N HIS A 3 -13.83 8.92 37.03
CA HIS A 3 -14.74 9.98 37.48
C HIS A 3 -16.17 9.44 37.48
N GLN A 4 -16.92 9.74 38.54
CA GLN A 4 -18.32 9.37 38.72
C GLN A 4 -19.16 10.64 38.87
N LEU A 5 -20.30 10.67 38.18
CA LEU A 5 -21.21 11.82 38.23
C LEU A 5 -21.96 11.84 39.57
N SER A 6 -21.82 12.91 40.34
CA SER A 6 -22.61 13.14 41.55
C SER A 6 -24.07 13.36 41.17
N LYS A 7 -24.97 12.49 41.62
CA LYS A 7 -26.41 12.59 41.30
C LYS A 7 -27.12 13.77 41.96
N VAL A 8 -26.52 14.35 43.01
CA VAL A 8 -27.12 15.46 43.77
C VAL A 8 -26.65 16.80 43.24
N SER A 9 -25.36 16.92 42.84
CA SER A 9 -24.78 18.18 42.38
C SER A 9 -24.51 18.24 40.87
N GLY A 10 -24.73 17.14 40.15
CA GLY A 10 -24.53 17.04 38.69
C GLY A 10 -23.07 17.16 38.23
N ARG A 11 -22.11 17.35 39.14
CA ARG A 11 -20.69 17.49 38.81
C ARG A 11 -19.97 16.14 38.80
N LEU A 12 -19.00 16.00 37.90
CA LEU A 12 -18.09 14.86 37.86
C LEU A 12 -17.13 14.93 39.06
N VAL A 13 -17.19 13.93 39.93
CA VAL A 13 -16.32 13.79 41.11
C VAL A 13 -15.42 12.59 40.90
N ALA A 14 -14.15 12.67 41.29
CA ALA A 14 -13.25 11.52 41.21
C ALA A 14 -13.77 10.40 42.13
N SER A 15 -13.99 9.19 41.59
CA SER A 15 -14.48 8.06 42.38
C SER A 15 -13.31 7.26 42.93
N THR A 16 -13.24 7.13 44.26
CA THR A 16 -12.25 6.29 44.95
C THR A 16 -12.71 4.83 45.12
N HIS A 17 -13.95 4.51 44.77
CA HIS A 17 -14.52 3.17 44.92
C HIS A 17 -14.23 2.28 43.69
N LEU A 18 -12.94 2.03 43.44
CA LEU A 18 -12.53 0.95 42.56
C LEU A 18 -12.52 -0.34 43.37
N GLN A 19 -13.15 -1.37 42.82
CA GLN A 19 -13.32 -2.70 43.42
C GLN A 19 -12.01 -3.22 44.05
N SER A 20 -12.04 -3.46 45.36
CA SER A 20 -11.17 -4.45 46.00
C SER A 20 -11.43 -5.80 45.31
N PRO A 21 -10.43 -6.43 44.66
CA PRO A 21 -9.21 -6.87 45.36
C PRO A 21 -7.88 -6.56 44.65
N LEU A 22 -7.83 -5.74 43.59
CA LEU A 22 -6.61 -5.64 42.76
C LEU A 22 -5.51 -4.69 43.28
N PHE A 23 -5.77 -3.81 44.26
CA PHE A 23 -4.74 -2.93 44.83
C PHE A 23 -5.00 -2.68 46.33
N PRO A 24 -4.11 -3.12 47.25
CA PRO A 24 -4.36 -3.05 48.70
C PRO A 24 -3.85 -1.78 49.39
N VAL A 25 -3.58 -0.69 48.67
CA VAL A 25 -2.89 0.47 49.25
C VAL A 25 -3.84 1.66 49.41
N ALA A 26 -4.19 1.97 50.66
CA ALA A 26 -4.92 3.18 51.03
C ALA A 26 -4.04 4.43 50.82
N PRO A 27 -4.59 5.57 50.39
CA PRO A 27 -3.80 6.76 50.13
C PRO A 27 -3.34 7.42 51.44
N VAL A 28 -2.02 7.46 51.65
CA VAL A 28 -1.34 8.25 52.70
C VAL A 28 -1.25 9.71 52.25
N ALA A 29 -1.56 10.65 53.13
CA ALA A 29 -1.56 12.08 52.79
C ALA A 29 -0.13 12.65 52.66
N LEU A 30 0.12 13.32 51.52
CA LEU A 30 1.11 14.39 51.33
C LEU A 30 2.57 14.10 51.72
N GLN A 31 3.11 12.98 51.24
CA GLN A 31 4.56 12.90 51.06
C GLN A 31 4.92 13.76 49.84
N ARG A 32 5.82 14.74 49.98
CA ARG A 32 6.50 15.36 48.83
C ARG A 32 7.32 14.25 48.17
N VAL A 33 6.68 13.49 47.30
CA VAL A 33 7.33 12.52 46.44
C VAL A 33 8.08 13.34 45.42
N GLU A 34 9.41 13.31 45.51
CA GLU A 34 10.31 13.80 44.47
C GLU A 34 9.78 13.31 43.12
N ALA A 35 9.63 14.22 42.16
CA ALA A 35 8.96 13.93 40.90
C ALA A 35 9.58 12.67 40.29
N PRO A 36 8.79 11.60 40.02
CA PRO A 36 9.33 10.38 39.48
C PRO A 36 10.02 10.73 38.16
N ALA A 37 11.32 10.45 38.07
CA ALA A 37 12.04 10.58 36.83
C ALA A 37 11.27 9.80 35.77
N ILE A 38 10.92 10.48 34.66
CA ILE A 38 10.22 9.86 33.54
C ILE A 38 11.15 8.77 32.99
N GLN A 39 10.97 7.55 33.47
CA GLN A 39 11.61 6.39 32.90
C GLN A 39 10.87 6.12 31.59
N TYR A 40 11.42 6.60 30.48
CA TYR A 40 11.02 6.14 29.17
C TYR A 40 11.32 4.65 29.14
N THR A 41 10.29 3.81 29.27
CA THR A 41 10.40 2.36 29.12
C THR A 41 10.69 2.07 27.66
N SER A 42 11.97 2.14 27.29
CA SER A 42 12.45 1.74 25.97
C SER A 42 12.08 0.30 25.63
N THR A 43 11.68 -0.51 26.62
CA THR A 43 11.19 -1.88 26.48
C THR A 43 9.84 -2.01 25.77
N HIS A 44 9.02 -0.96 25.68
CA HIS A 44 7.81 -0.95 24.83
C HIS A 44 7.97 -0.18 23.52
N MET A 45 9.10 0.50 23.36
CA MET A 45 9.51 1.01 22.05
C MET A 45 10.09 -0.19 21.32
N SER A 46 9.33 -0.77 20.39
CA SER A 46 9.87 -1.72 19.42
C SER A 46 11.15 -1.10 18.87
N THR A 47 12.30 -1.63 19.29
CA THR A 47 13.60 -1.13 18.90
C THR A 47 13.70 -1.36 17.41
N VAL A 48 13.54 -0.29 16.63
CA VAL A 48 13.74 -0.26 15.16
C VAL A 48 15.24 -0.45 14.83
N ALA A 49 16.03 -1.08 15.71
CA ALA A 49 17.49 -1.09 15.67
C ALA A 49 18.11 -2.42 15.21
N ASP A 50 17.42 -3.57 15.33
CA ASP A 50 18.11 -4.88 15.15
C ASP A 50 17.87 -5.60 13.82
N ALA A 51 17.28 -4.94 12.84
CA ALA A 51 17.33 -5.41 11.46
C ALA A 51 17.18 -4.23 10.51
N CYS A 52 18.16 -3.34 10.46
CA CYS A 52 18.36 -2.54 9.26
C CYS A 52 18.99 -3.48 8.22
N PRO A 53 18.25 -4.06 7.25
CA PRO A 53 18.91 -4.57 6.05
C PRO A 53 19.66 -3.38 5.45
N THR A 54 20.89 -3.62 5.02
CA THR A 54 21.87 -2.66 4.51
C THR A 54 21.45 -2.03 3.15
N GLY A 55 20.16 -1.77 2.95
CA GLY A 55 19.56 -1.26 1.73
C GLY A 55 18.37 -0.33 2.00
N LYS A 56 18.05 0.54 1.04
CA LYS A 56 16.90 1.45 1.08
C LYS A 56 15.59 0.65 0.98
N THR A 57 15.12 0.07 2.07
CA THR A 57 13.81 -0.60 2.10
C THR A 57 12.73 0.47 2.08
N ARG A 58 11.92 0.51 1.00
CA ARG A 58 10.73 1.36 0.97
C ARG A 58 9.73 0.76 1.98
N LEU A 59 9.37 1.54 2.99
CA LEU A 59 8.28 1.22 3.92
C LEU A 59 6.96 1.69 3.31
N ILE A 60 5.86 1.03 3.67
CA ILE A 60 4.52 1.50 3.29
C ILE A 60 4.28 2.84 4.02
N PRO A 61 3.89 3.92 3.31
CA PRO A 61 3.69 5.24 3.93
C PRO A 61 2.76 5.17 5.14
N GLY A 62 3.17 5.76 6.27
CA GLY A 62 2.40 5.77 7.51
C GLY A 62 2.51 4.50 8.37
N THR A 63 3.42 3.57 8.03
CA THR A 63 3.64 2.33 8.77
C THR A 63 5.13 2.01 8.91
N ASN A 64 5.48 1.12 9.87
CA ASN A 64 6.83 0.56 10.00
C ASN A 64 6.98 -0.77 9.24
N THR A 65 6.05 -1.12 8.35
CA THR A 65 6.08 -2.40 7.63
C THR A 65 6.78 -2.22 6.27
N PRO A 66 7.75 -3.08 5.91
CA PRO A 66 8.36 -3.05 4.59
C PRO A 66 7.38 -3.58 3.54
N TYR A 67 7.49 -3.08 2.30
CA TYR A 67 6.79 -3.72 1.18
C TYR A 67 7.24 -5.18 1.03
N ALA A 68 6.30 -6.07 0.74
CA ALA A 68 6.64 -7.44 0.40
C ALA A 68 7.61 -7.47 -0.79
N PRO A 69 8.63 -8.34 -0.77
CA PRO A 69 9.59 -8.43 -1.86
C PRO A 69 8.88 -8.83 -3.16
N LEU A 70 9.12 -8.06 -4.22
CA LEU A 70 8.63 -8.39 -5.56
C LEU A 70 9.38 -9.62 -6.09
N SER A 71 8.70 -10.47 -6.85
CA SER A 71 9.37 -11.58 -7.53
C SER A 71 10.40 -11.05 -8.53
N GLU A 72 11.51 -11.77 -8.67
CA GLU A 72 12.60 -11.37 -9.57
C GLU A 72 12.13 -11.21 -11.02
N LYS A 73 11.21 -12.07 -11.46
CA LYS A 73 10.59 -11.99 -12.79
C LYS A 73 9.87 -10.67 -13.02
N ILE A 74 9.11 -10.19 -12.02
CA ILE A 74 8.41 -8.90 -12.11
C ILE A 74 9.44 -7.77 -12.17
N ARG A 75 10.49 -7.83 -11.35
CA ARG A 75 11.54 -6.82 -11.34
C ARG A 75 12.27 -6.70 -12.68
N GLN A 76 12.56 -7.83 -13.32
CA GLN A 76 13.16 -7.87 -14.66
C GLN A 76 12.23 -7.27 -15.72
N ARG A 77 10.93 -7.58 -15.66
CA ARG A 77 9.93 -6.99 -16.58
C ARG A 77 9.77 -5.49 -16.35
N GLN A 78 9.71 -5.04 -15.09
CA GLN A 78 9.67 -3.61 -14.76
C GLN A 78 10.89 -2.89 -15.32
N ALA A 79 12.09 -3.43 -15.14
CA ALA A 79 13.31 -2.85 -15.70
C ALA A 79 13.27 -2.75 -17.23
N LEU A 80 12.77 -3.78 -17.92
CA LEU A 80 12.62 -3.77 -19.38
C LEU A 80 11.63 -2.68 -19.85
N PHE A 81 10.44 -2.60 -19.24
CA PHE A 81 9.39 -1.67 -19.67
C PHE A 81 9.60 -0.23 -19.19
N GLN A 82 10.37 -0.01 -18.13
CA GLN A 82 10.70 1.33 -17.60
C GLN A 82 12.02 1.89 -18.16
N LYS A 83 12.69 1.18 -19.07
CA LYS A 83 13.90 1.69 -19.73
C LYS A 83 13.56 2.88 -20.63
N GLU A 84 14.25 4.00 -20.48
CA GLU A 84 14.06 5.23 -21.27
C GLU A 84 14.72 5.08 -22.66
N ASP A 85 14.04 4.38 -23.58
CA ASP A 85 14.55 4.07 -24.93
C ASP A 85 13.71 4.68 -26.07
N ASP A 86 12.74 5.54 -25.77
CA ASP A 86 11.75 6.10 -26.73
C ASP A 86 10.94 5.07 -27.54
N VAL A 87 11.07 3.77 -27.22
CA VAL A 87 10.31 2.70 -27.86
C VAL A 87 8.87 2.69 -27.32
N PRO A 88 7.85 2.68 -28.21
CA PRO A 88 6.46 2.64 -27.77
C PRO A 88 6.14 1.32 -27.07
N VAL A 89 5.21 1.35 -26.11
CA VAL A 89 4.89 0.20 -25.23
C VAL A 89 4.55 -1.08 -25.98
N PHE A 90 3.90 -0.99 -27.14
CA PHE A 90 3.47 -2.15 -27.95
C PHE A 90 4.61 -2.80 -28.75
N LEU A 91 5.81 -2.23 -28.78
CA LEU A 91 7.01 -2.83 -29.38
C LEU A 91 8.10 -3.14 -28.33
N LYS A 92 7.84 -2.82 -27.07
CA LYS A 92 8.84 -2.83 -25.99
C LYS A 92 9.15 -4.23 -25.45
N GLY A 93 8.30 -5.21 -25.71
CA GLY A 93 8.50 -6.60 -25.33
C GLY A 93 9.50 -7.35 -26.24
N GLY A 94 9.86 -6.78 -27.39
CA GLY A 94 10.96 -7.25 -28.24
C GLY A 94 10.57 -7.42 -29.71
N PRO A 95 11.39 -8.11 -30.52
CA PRO A 95 11.20 -8.21 -31.97
C PRO A 95 9.93 -9.00 -32.36
N PHE A 96 9.47 -9.91 -31.49
CA PHE A 96 8.23 -10.66 -31.72
C PHE A 96 7.00 -9.75 -31.78
N ASP A 97 6.98 -8.69 -30.95
CA ASP A 97 5.90 -7.71 -30.94
C ASP A 97 5.77 -7.01 -32.31
N GLY A 98 6.91 -6.70 -32.93
CA GLY A 98 6.95 -6.09 -34.27
C GLY A 98 6.42 -7.03 -35.37
N ILE A 99 6.74 -8.32 -35.30
CA ILE A 99 6.20 -9.33 -36.24
C ILE A 99 4.69 -9.44 -36.06
N LEU A 100 4.23 -9.58 -34.81
CA LEU A 100 2.82 -9.74 -34.50
C LEU A 100 2.02 -8.51 -34.94
N TYR A 101 2.51 -7.30 -34.65
CA TYR A 101 1.88 -6.05 -35.08
C TYR A 101 1.71 -5.98 -36.59
N ARG A 102 2.80 -6.23 -37.35
CA ARG A 102 2.78 -6.17 -38.82
C ARG A 102 1.86 -7.24 -39.42
N PHE A 103 1.85 -8.43 -38.83
CA PHE A 103 0.97 -9.52 -39.26
C PHE A 103 -0.50 -9.13 -39.06
N THR A 104 -0.88 -8.69 -37.86
CA THR A 104 -2.24 -8.23 -37.58
C THR A 104 -2.66 -7.10 -38.52
N LEU A 105 -1.79 -6.12 -38.76
CA LEU A 105 -2.05 -5.02 -39.68
C LEU A 105 -2.30 -5.52 -41.12
N ALA A 106 -1.51 -6.48 -41.60
CA ALA A 106 -1.69 -7.08 -42.91
C ALA A 106 -3.04 -7.79 -43.03
N LEU A 107 -3.45 -8.57 -42.02
CA LEU A 107 -4.77 -9.20 -42.00
C LEU A 107 -5.91 -8.18 -42.02
N CYS A 108 -5.79 -7.08 -41.27
CA CYS A 108 -6.80 -6.03 -41.27
C CYS A 108 -6.95 -5.39 -42.66
N ILE A 109 -5.83 -5.10 -43.35
CA ILE A 109 -5.85 -4.52 -44.69
C ILE A 109 -6.48 -5.50 -45.70
N ILE A 110 -6.11 -6.78 -45.64
CA ILE A 110 -6.69 -7.82 -46.51
C ILE A 110 -8.20 -7.94 -46.24
N GLY A 111 -8.62 -7.93 -44.98
CA GLY A 111 -10.02 -7.95 -44.59
C GLY A 111 -10.80 -6.77 -45.17
N LEU A 112 -10.28 -5.55 -45.03
CA LEU A 112 -10.90 -4.34 -45.59
C LEU A 112 -11.00 -4.39 -47.12
N ALA A 113 -9.96 -4.89 -47.80
CA ALA A 113 -9.99 -5.07 -49.26
C ALA A 113 -11.06 -6.09 -49.68
N GLY A 114 -11.18 -7.21 -48.95
CA GLY A 114 -12.20 -8.23 -49.18
C GLY A 114 -13.62 -7.71 -48.97
N VAL A 115 -13.83 -6.90 -47.94
CA VAL A 115 -15.12 -6.21 -47.70
C VAL A 115 -15.42 -5.25 -48.86
N GLY A 116 -14.45 -4.43 -49.27
CA GLY A 116 -14.61 -3.52 -50.41
C GLY A 116 -14.96 -4.23 -51.71
N HIS A 117 -14.28 -5.35 -52.01
CA HIS A 117 -14.57 -6.18 -53.17
C HIS A 117 -16.00 -6.76 -53.13
N THR A 118 -16.41 -7.26 -51.96
CA THR A 118 -17.75 -7.81 -51.75
C THR A 118 -18.82 -6.75 -51.95
N ILE A 119 -18.64 -5.56 -51.35
CA ILE A 119 -19.56 -4.43 -51.51
C ILE A 119 -19.64 -4.03 -52.99
N PHE A 120 -18.50 -3.84 -53.67
CA PHE A 120 -18.50 -3.44 -55.08
C PHE A 120 -19.21 -4.45 -55.98
N THR A 121 -18.95 -5.75 -55.75
CA THR A 121 -19.55 -6.85 -56.52
C THR A 121 -21.06 -6.93 -56.35
N HIS A 122 -21.58 -6.58 -55.17
CA HIS A 122 -23.02 -6.61 -54.89
C HIS A 122 -23.73 -5.28 -55.16
N ALA A 123 -23.02 -4.16 -55.12
CA ALA A 123 -23.58 -2.83 -55.36
C ALA A 123 -23.79 -2.55 -56.85
N VAL A 124 -22.98 -3.13 -57.73
CA VAL A 124 -23.08 -2.93 -59.18
C VAL A 124 -23.83 -4.11 -59.82
N PRO A 125 -24.91 -3.87 -60.59
CA PRO A 125 -25.59 -4.93 -61.30
C PRO A 125 -24.66 -5.55 -62.35
N LYS A 126 -24.52 -6.87 -62.31
CA LYS A 126 -23.82 -7.62 -63.35
C LYS A 126 -24.76 -7.76 -64.55
N LYS A 127 -24.27 -7.44 -65.75
CA LYS A 127 -24.98 -7.70 -67.01
C LYS A 127 -25.06 -9.19 -67.30
#